data_AF-A0AB40BKG1-F1
#
_entry.id   AF-A0AB40BKG1-F1
#
_cell.length_a   1.000
_cell.length_b   1.000
_cell.length_c   1.000
_cell.angle_alpha   90.00
_cell.angle_beta   90.00
_cell.angle_gamma   90.00
#
_symmetry.space_group_name_H-M   'P 1'
#
loop_
_entity.id
_entity.type
_entity.pdbx_description
1 polymer ?
#
loop_
_entity_poly.entity_id
_entity_poly.type
_entity_poly.pdbx_seq_one_letter_code
_entity_poly.pdbx_strand_id
1 'polypeptide(L)'
;MLSFYFTTVGFYVCTMMTVLTVYIFLYGRVYLALSGLDSAISHEAKILGNTALDAALNAQFLVQIGVFTAVPMIMGFILELGLLQAIFSFVSMQLQLCAVFFTFSLGTRTHYFGRTILHGGAKYRPTGRGFVVSHIKFAENYRLYSRSHFVKALEVALLLIVYIAYGYTEGGASSFILLTVSSWFLVISWLFAPYIFNPSGFEWQKTVEDFDDWTAWLLYKGGVGVKGDHSWESWWDEEQSHIRTVRGRILETILSLRFLIFQYGIVYKFNLTGDDTSLAIYGYSWVVLAIIVFIFKIFTFRPGKSTNIELFLRFSQGVIAIGVIVAIVLFVALTKLSIPDLFASLLAFLPTGWLILSLAITWKRLVKSLGLWESVREIARMYDAGMGMLIFAPIAFLSWFPFISTFQSRLLFNQAFSRGLEISLILAGNKANVQS
;
A
#
# COMPACT_ATOMS: atom_id res chain seq x y z
N MET A 1 -31.21 -12.87 -14.26
CA MET A 1 -30.05 -13.43 -15.01
C MET A 1 -28.72 -12.78 -14.61
N LEU A 2 -28.62 -11.45 -14.44
CA LEU A 2 -27.37 -10.81 -13.96
C LEU A 2 -26.94 -11.26 -12.56
N SER A 3 -27.87 -11.56 -11.64
CA SER A 3 -27.56 -12.06 -10.30
C SER A 3 -26.75 -13.36 -10.28
N PHE A 4 -26.97 -14.26 -11.24
CA PHE A 4 -26.22 -15.51 -11.37
C PHE A 4 -24.75 -15.25 -11.74
N TYR A 5 -24.47 -14.25 -12.57
CA TYR A 5 -23.09 -13.90 -12.90
C TYR A 5 -22.29 -13.52 -11.65
N PHE A 6 -22.85 -12.65 -10.80
CA PHE A 6 -22.21 -12.18 -9.56
C PHE A 6 -21.96 -13.27 -8.51
N THR A 7 -22.64 -14.42 -8.60
CA THR A 7 -22.44 -15.56 -7.70
C THR A 7 -21.52 -16.65 -8.28
N THR A 8 -21.08 -16.50 -9.54
CA THR A 8 -20.25 -17.51 -10.22
C THR A 8 -18.76 -17.17 -10.20
N VAL A 9 -17.93 -18.17 -10.51
CA VAL A 9 -16.46 -18.02 -10.66
C VAL A 9 -16.10 -16.98 -11.72
N GLY A 10 -16.92 -16.82 -12.77
CA GLY A 10 -16.68 -15.85 -13.84
C GLY A 10 -16.59 -14.41 -13.35
N PHE A 11 -17.38 -14.03 -12.35
CA PHE A 11 -17.31 -12.70 -11.75
C PHE A 11 -16.00 -12.46 -10.99
N TYR A 12 -15.51 -13.46 -10.24
CA TYR A 12 -14.24 -13.36 -9.53
C TYR A 12 -13.05 -13.31 -10.51
N VAL A 13 -13.10 -14.08 -11.60
CA VAL A 13 -12.10 -14.00 -12.68
C VAL A 13 -12.10 -12.61 -13.32
N CYS A 14 -13.26 -12.08 -13.68
CA CYS A 14 -13.38 -10.75 -14.26
C CYS A 14 -12.83 -9.66 -13.31
N THR A 15 -13.25 -9.69 -12.05
CA THR A 15 -12.74 -8.80 -10.98
C THR A 15 -11.22 -8.85 -10.86
N MET A 16 -10.64 -10.06 -10.87
CA MET A 16 -9.19 -10.24 -10.81
C MET A 16 -8.51 -9.67 -12.05
N MET A 17 -9.02 -9.97 -13.25
CA MET A 17 -8.49 -9.46 -14.52
C MET A 17 -8.52 -7.94 -14.57
N THR A 18 -9.60 -7.32 -14.11
CA THR A 18 -9.70 -5.86 -14.00
C THR A 18 -8.55 -5.25 -13.20
N VAL A 19 -8.25 -5.80 -12.02
CA VAL A 19 -7.13 -5.31 -11.21
C VAL A 19 -5.80 -5.62 -11.88
N LEU A 20 -5.60 -6.80 -12.45
CA LEU A 20 -4.36 -7.14 -13.16
C LEU A 20 -4.09 -6.20 -14.34
N THR A 21 -5.11 -5.80 -15.08
CA THR A 21 -5.00 -4.81 -16.16
C THR A 21 -4.51 -3.47 -15.64
N VAL A 22 -4.96 -3.00 -14.46
CA VAL A 22 -4.44 -1.78 -13.83
C VAL A 22 -2.94 -1.89 -13.59
N TYR A 23 -2.48 -3.01 -13.03
CA TYR A 23 -1.06 -3.24 -12.77
C TYR A 23 -0.25 -3.28 -14.07
N ILE A 24 -0.69 -4.08 -15.06
CA ILE A 24 -0.01 -4.19 -16.36
C ILE A 24 0.07 -2.83 -17.04
N PHE A 25 -1.02 -2.06 -17.03
CA PHE A 25 -1.08 -0.73 -17.61
C PHE A 25 -0.10 0.22 -16.93
N LEU A 26 -0.12 0.32 -15.59
CA LEU A 26 0.75 1.25 -14.87
C LEU A 26 2.23 0.87 -14.97
N TYR A 27 2.56 -0.42 -14.84
CA TYR A 27 3.93 -0.88 -15.08
C TYR A 27 4.38 -0.63 -16.52
N GLY A 28 3.49 -0.81 -17.50
CA GLY A 28 3.74 -0.48 -18.90
C GLY A 28 4.01 1.01 -19.11
N ARG A 29 3.17 1.89 -18.56
CA ARG A 29 3.37 3.35 -18.63
C ARG A 29 4.67 3.79 -17.97
N VAL A 30 4.98 3.26 -16.79
CA VAL A 30 6.25 3.53 -16.09
C VAL A 30 7.45 3.05 -16.91
N TYR A 31 7.37 1.86 -17.52
CA TYR A 31 8.42 1.36 -18.40
C TYR A 31 8.64 2.27 -19.63
N LEU A 32 7.57 2.71 -20.29
CA LEU A 32 7.65 3.63 -21.43
C LEU A 32 8.22 5.00 -21.03
N ALA A 33 7.82 5.51 -19.86
CA ALA A 33 8.33 6.76 -19.32
C ALA A 33 9.83 6.70 -19.01
N LEU A 34 10.28 5.67 -18.30
CA LEU A 34 11.68 5.53 -17.90
C LEU A 34 12.60 5.22 -19.10
N SER A 35 12.11 4.51 -20.11
CA SER A 35 12.87 4.23 -21.34
C SER A 35 12.95 5.41 -22.31
N GLY A 36 12.13 6.44 -22.15
CA GLY A 36 12.00 7.55 -23.11
C GLY A 36 11.22 7.18 -24.39
N LEU A 37 10.69 5.95 -24.46
CA LEU A 37 9.84 5.50 -25.57
C LEU A 37 8.51 6.27 -25.59
N ASP A 38 8.01 6.71 -24.44
CA ASP A 38 6.75 7.46 -24.35
C ASP A 38 6.78 8.75 -25.20
N SER A 39 7.86 9.53 -25.11
CA SER A 39 8.05 10.72 -25.92
C SER A 39 8.31 10.41 -27.40
N ALA A 40 9.07 9.35 -27.69
CA ALA A 40 9.40 8.97 -29.07
C ALA A 40 8.16 8.51 -29.83
N ILE A 41 7.35 7.63 -29.23
CA ILE A 41 6.12 7.10 -29.82
C ILE A 41 5.09 8.21 -30.00
N SER A 42 4.92 9.09 -29.01
CA SER A 42 3.99 10.22 -29.13
C SER A 42 4.40 11.18 -30.27
N HIS A 43 5.69 11.46 -30.41
CA HIS A 43 6.20 12.29 -31.49
C HIS A 43 6.00 11.65 -32.88
N GLU A 44 6.31 10.35 -33.00
CA GLU A 44 6.15 9.60 -34.25
C GLU A 44 4.67 9.45 -34.64
N ALA A 45 3.78 9.14 -33.68
CA ALA A 45 2.34 9.06 -33.91
C ALA A 45 1.78 10.38 -34.46
N LYS A 46 2.31 11.51 -34.00
CA LYS A 46 1.95 12.84 -34.48
C LYS A 46 2.45 13.11 -35.89
N ILE A 47 3.69 12.75 -36.20
CA ILE A 47 4.25 12.85 -37.56
C ILE A 47 3.43 12.01 -38.54
N LEU A 48 3.06 10.80 -38.14
CA LEU A 48 2.29 9.86 -38.95
C LEU A 48 0.77 10.17 -38.96
N GLY A 49 0.29 11.10 -38.15
CA GLY A 49 -1.14 11.42 -38.01
C GLY A 49 -1.98 10.25 -37.49
N ASN A 50 -1.39 9.31 -36.74
CA ASN A 50 -2.07 8.10 -36.28
C ASN A 50 -2.90 8.37 -35.01
N THR A 51 -4.09 8.93 -35.22
CA THR A 51 -5.06 9.25 -34.16
C THR A 51 -5.50 8.04 -33.35
N ALA A 52 -5.49 6.84 -33.93
CA ALA A 52 -5.85 5.61 -33.22
C ALA A 52 -4.78 5.21 -32.20
N LEU A 53 -3.49 5.35 -32.56
CA LEU A 53 -2.38 5.07 -31.64
C LEU A 53 -2.34 6.09 -30.50
N ASP A 54 -2.52 7.38 -30.81
CA ASP A 54 -2.59 8.43 -29.80
C ASP A 54 -3.80 8.23 -28.85
N ALA A 55 -4.96 7.89 -29.40
CA ALA A 55 -6.14 7.56 -28.59
C ALA A 55 -5.91 6.31 -27.72
N ALA A 56 -5.23 5.28 -28.22
CA ALA A 56 -4.93 4.08 -27.45
C ALA A 56 -3.94 4.33 -26.30
N LEU A 57 -2.96 5.22 -26.50
CA LEU A 57 -2.00 5.63 -25.46
C LEU A 57 -2.65 6.48 -24.36
N ASN A 58 -3.64 7.29 -24.74
CA ASN A 58 -4.39 8.17 -23.83
C ASN A 58 -5.68 7.53 -23.28
N ALA A 59 -6.04 6.32 -23.71
CA ALA A 59 -7.23 5.62 -23.24
C ALA A 59 -6.99 5.06 -21.83
N GLN A 60 -7.38 5.81 -20.80
CA GLN A 60 -7.41 5.28 -19.43
C GLN A 60 -8.80 4.77 -19.06
N PHE A 61 -8.92 3.44 -18.96
CA PHE A 61 -10.17 2.69 -18.77
C PHE A 61 -10.73 2.64 -17.32
N LEU A 62 -10.26 3.48 -16.40
CA LEU A 62 -10.36 3.13 -14.97
C LEU A 62 -11.40 3.92 -14.15
N VAL A 63 -11.89 5.08 -14.61
CA VAL A 63 -13.08 5.72 -13.99
C VAL A 63 -14.33 4.85 -14.18
N GLN A 64 -14.26 3.91 -15.12
CA GLN A 64 -15.38 3.03 -15.45
C GLN A 64 -15.62 1.95 -14.38
N ILE A 65 -14.63 1.42 -13.66
CA ILE A 65 -14.89 0.22 -12.82
C ILE A 65 -15.83 0.51 -11.64
N GLY A 66 -15.65 1.62 -10.92
CA GLY A 66 -16.51 1.95 -9.77
C GLY A 66 -17.96 2.28 -10.19
N VAL A 67 -18.12 3.01 -11.30
CA VAL A 67 -19.44 3.42 -11.80
C VAL A 67 -20.12 2.30 -12.58
N PHE A 68 -19.39 1.55 -13.43
CA PHE A 68 -19.95 0.42 -14.19
C PHE A 68 -20.25 -0.79 -13.31
N THR A 69 -19.53 -1.03 -12.21
CA THR A 69 -19.95 -2.05 -11.24
C THR A 69 -21.25 -1.69 -10.53
N ALA A 70 -21.62 -0.40 -10.49
CA ALA A 70 -22.91 0.07 -9.99
C ALA A 70 -24.04 0.02 -11.04
N VAL A 71 -23.74 -0.14 -12.34
CA VAL A 71 -24.76 -0.21 -13.42
C VAL A 71 -25.82 -1.29 -13.16
N PRO A 72 -25.48 -2.54 -12.80
CA PRO A 72 -26.49 -3.55 -12.48
C PRO A 72 -27.43 -3.13 -11.35
N MET A 73 -26.90 -2.41 -10.35
CA MET A 73 -27.68 -1.90 -9.23
C MET A 73 -28.60 -0.74 -9.68
N ILE A 74 -28.09 0.19 -10.49
CA ILE A 74 -28.90 1.28 -11.08
C ILE A 74 -30.05 0.69 -11.90
N MET A 75 -29.78 -0.32 -12.73
CA MET A 75 -30.81 -1.01 -13.51
C MET A 75 -31.85 -1.67 -12.60
N GLY A 76 -31.43 -2.27 -11.49
CA GLY A 76 -32.33 -2.79 -10.46
C GLY A 76 -33.25 -1.70 -9.90
N PHE A 77 -32.70 -0.55 -9.50
CA PHE A 77 -33.51 0.56 -8.99
C PHE A 77 -34.44 1.16 -10.03
N ILE A 78 -34.04 1.24 -11.31
CA ILE A 78 -34.92 1.72 -12.38
C ILE A 78 -36.14 0.80 -12.51
N LEU A 79 -35.93 -0.52 -12.42
CA LEU A 79 -37.01 -1.50 -12.49
C LEU A 79 -37.91 -1.49 -11.26
N GLU A 80 -37.36 -1.29 -10.06
CA GLU A 80 -38.10 -1.36 -8.80
C GLU A 80 -38.79 -0.05 -8.42
N LEU A 81 -38.15 1.09 -8.68
CA LEU A 81 -38.54 2.41 -8.15
C LEU A 81 -38.86 3.44 -9.24
N GLY A 82 -38.61 3.11 -10.51
CA GLY A 82 -38.71 4.04 -11.64
C GLY A 82 -37.47 4.93 -11.80
N LEU A 83 -37.34 5.57 -12.96
CA LEU A 83 -36.11 6.28 -13.38
C LEU A 83 -35.72 7.44 -12.45
N LEU A 84 -36.68 8.31 -12.09
CA LEU A 84 -36.40 9.49 -11.28
C LEU A 84 -35.90 9.10 -9.88
N GLN A 85 -36.58 8.14 -9.24
CA GLN A 85 -36.22 7.66 -7.91
C GLN A 85 -34.88 6.93 -7.95
N ALA A 86 -34.60 6.17 -9.01
CA ALA A 86 -33.30 5.52 -9.20
C ALA A 86 -32.14 6.53 -9.28
N ILE A 87 -32.33 7.69 -9.95
CA ILE A 87 -31.32 8.76 -10.00
C ILE A 87 -31.06 9.32 -8.61
N PHE A 88 -32.11 9.66 -7.84
CA PHE A 88 -31.94 10.17 -6.48
C PHE A 88 -31.28 9.15 -5.56
N SER A 89 -31.69 7.88 -5.62
CA SER A 89 -31.06 6.79 -4.88
C SER A 89 -29.59 6.64 -5.25
N PHE A 90 -29.26 6.69 -6.55
CA PHE A 90 -27.87 6.60 -7.01
C PHE A 90 -27.02 7.76 -6.48
N VAL A 91 -27.49 9.01 -6.59
CA VAL A 91 -26.78 10.19 -6.06
C VAL A 91 -26.57 10.06 -4.55
N SER A 92 -27.61 9.67 -3.80
CA SER A 92 -27.51 9.43 -2.36
C SER A 92 -26.45 8.38 -2.02
N MET A 93 -26.41 7.26 -2.75
CA MET A 93 -25.40 6.22 -2.56
C MET A 93 -23.98 6.69 -2.89
N GLN A 94 -23.80 7.52 -3.92
CA GLN A 94 -22.50 8.11 -4.21
C GLN A 94 -22.03 9.04 -3.09
N LEU A 95 -22.94 9.85 -2.52
CA LEU A 95 -22.64 10.67 -1.35
C LEU A 95 -22.28 9.80 -0.14
N GLN A 96 -22.86 8.62 0.01
CA GLN A 96 -22.50 7.62 1.02
C GLN A 96 -21.22 6.82 0.67
N LEU A 97 -20.42 7.30 -0.29
CA LEU A 97 -19.13 6.74 -0.68
C LEU A 97 -19.22 5.29 -1.22
N CYS A 98 -20.33 4.93 -1.85
CA CYS A 98 -20.54 3.61 -2.43
C CYS A 98 -19.46 3.21 -3.44
N ALA A 99 -18.95 4.15 -4.26
CA ALA A 99 -17.83 3.90 -5.16
C ALA A 99 -16.53 3.51 -4.42
N VAL A 100 -16.25 4.15 -3.28
CA VAL A 100 -15.10 3.84 -2.43
C VAL A 100 -15.24 2.42 -1.87
N PHE A 101 -16.43 2.07 -1.38
CA PHE A 101 -16.74 0.74 -0.87
C PHE A 101 -16.55 -0.35 -1.93
N PHE A 102 -17.09 -0.16 -3.14
CA PHE A 102 -16.97 -1.17 -4.19
C PHE A 102 -15.55 -1.31 -4.72
N THR A 103 -14.83 -0.21 -4.88
CA THR A 103 -13.41 -0.25 -5.26
C THR A 103 -12.58 -0.95 -4.18
N PHE A 104 -12.87 -0.73 -2.90
CA PHE A 104 -12.25 -1.48 -1.81
C PHE A 104 -12.59 -2.98 -1.87
N SER A 105 -13.86 -3.33 -2.04
CA SER A 105 -14.32 -4.73 -2.14
C SER A 105 -13.66 -5.48 -3.30
N LEU A 106 -13.38 -4.80 -4.42
CA LEU A 106 -12.61 -5.34 -5.54
C LEU A 106 -11.24 -5.88 -5.10
N GLY A 107 -10.52 -5.13 -4.24
CA GLY A 107 -9.22 -5.51 -3.70
C GLY A 107 -9.28 -6.80 -2.88
N THR A 108 -10.28 -6.92 -2.00
CA THR A 108 -10.52 -8.11 -1.19
C THR A 108 -10.75 -9.34 -2.07
N ARG A 109 -11.69 -9.24 -3.02
CA ARG A 109 -12.04 -10.35 -3.93
C ARG A 109 -10.84 -10.79 -4.75
N THR A 110 -10.15 -9.84 -5.38
CA THR A 110 -8.97 -10.11 -6.20
C THR A 110 -7.83 -10.74 -5.38
N HIS A 111 -7.53 -10.21 -4.19
CA HIS A 111 -6.43 -10.74 -3.37
C HIS A 111 -6.66 -12.18 -2.96
N TYR A 112 -7.81 -12.48 -2.36
CA TYR A 112 -8.07 -13.83 -1.85
C TYR A 112 -8.35 -14.84 -2.97
N PHE A 113 -9.04 -14.43 -4.04
CA PHE A 113 -9.23 -15.29 -5.21
C PHE A 113 -7.88 -15.61 -5.88
N GLY A 114 -7.04 -14.59 -6.12
CA GLY A 114 -5.70 -14.78 -6.69
C GLY A 114 -4.78 -15.64 -5.81
N ARG A 115 -4.82 -15.46 -4.48
CA ARG A 115 -4.08 -16.29 -3.53
C ARG A 115 -4.48 -17.76 -3.63
N THR A 116 -5.78 -18.05 -3.73
CA THR A 116 -6.28 -19.41 -3.93
C THR A 116 -5.82 -20.01 -5.26
N ILE A 117 -5.76 -19.23 -6.33
CA ILE A 117 -5.24 -19.70 -7.63
C ILE A 117 -3.74 -20.03 -7.56
N LEU A 118 -2.94 -19.17 -6.92
CA LEU A 118 -1.49 -19.29 -6.88
C LEU A 118 -1.01 -20.40 -5.92
N HIS A 119 -1.63 -20.49 -4.74
CA HIS A 119 -1.15 -21.32 -3.64
C HIS A 119 -2.12 -22.40 -3.20
N GLY A 120 -3.39 -22.29 -3.57
CA GLY A 120 -4.46 -23.13 -3.06
C GLY A 120 -4.83 -22.81 -1.61
N GLY A 121 -5.85 -23.53 -1.12
CA GLY A 121 -6.32 -23.44 0.26
C GLY A 121 -7.38 -22.36 0.49
N ALA A 122 -8.11 -22.51 1.59
CA ALA A 122 -9.09 -21.55 2.07
C ALA A 122 -8.87 -21.32 3.57
N LYS A 123 -8.97 -20.07 4.01
CA LYS A 123 -8.94 -19.71 5.43
C LYS A 123 -10.31 -19.18 5.79
N TYR A 124 -11.06 -19.92 6.61
CA TYR A 124 -12.30 -19.40 7.17
C TYR A 124 -11.97 -18.27 8.14
N ARG A 125 -12.63 -17.12 7.94
CA ARG A 125 -12.63 -16.02 8.89
C ARG A 125 -14.05 -15.94 9.46
N PRO A 126 -14.24 -16.16 10.77
CA PRO A 126 -15.57 -16.08 11.36
C PRO A 126 -16.08 -14.65 11.23
N THR A 127 -17.22 -14.48 10.58
CA THR A 127 -18.01 -13.26 10.68
C THR A 127 -18.76 -13.34 12.00
N GLY A 128 -18.29 -12.61 13.02
CA GLY A 128 -18.88 -12.65 14.35
C GLY A 128 -20.39 -12.43 14.34
N ARG A 129 -21.13 -13.12 15.23
CA ARG A 129 -22.53 -12.81 15.53
C ARG A 129 -22.54 -11.82 16.71
N GLY A 130 -22.32 -10.54 16.41
CA GLY A 130 -22.30 -9.45 17.38
C GLY A 130 -23.12 -8.27 16.90
N PHE A 131 -23.21 -7.22 17.74
CA PHE A 131 -23.84 -5.95 17.35
C PHE A 131 -23.17 -5.43 16.06
N VAL A 132 -23.99 -5.13 15.07
CA VAL A 132 -23.64 -5.10 13.63
C VAL A 132 -22.67 -3.96 13.24
N VAL A 133 -22.32 -3.06 14.15
CA VAL A 133 -21.50 -1.88 13.87
C VAL A 133 -20.67 -1.51 15.12
N SER A 134 -19.42 -1.96 15.20
CA SER A 134 -18.47 -1.63 16.28
C SER A 134 -17.18 -1.06 15.72
N HIS A 135 -16.56 -0.15 16.47
CA HIS A 135 -15.24 0.38 16.13
C HIS A 135 -14.18 -0.74 16.09
N ILE A 136 -13.40 -0.78 15.02
CA ILE A 136 -12.29 -1.71 14.81
C ILE A 136 -10.97 -0.97 15.04
N LYS A 137 -10.13 -1.50 15.93
CA LYS A 137 -8.84 -0.88 16.27
C LYS A 137 -7.88 -0.83 15.07
N PHE A 138 -6.96 0.12 15.06
CA PHE A 138 -5.91 0.22 14.03
C PHE A 138 -5.09 -1.07 13.87
N ALA A 139 -4.68 -1.72 14.97
CA ALA A 139 -3.95 -2.99 14.91
C ALA A 139 -4.72 -4.09 14.16
N GLU A 140 -6.02 -4.21 14.42
CA GLU A 140 -6.86 -5.20 13.76
C GLU A 140 -7.08 -4.87 12.27
N ASN A 141 -7.44 -3.62 11.97
CA ASN A 141 -7.58 -3.15 10.58
C ASN A 141 -6.29 -3.38 9.77
N TYR A 142 -5.13 -3.06 10.36
CA TYR A 142 -3.84 -3.27 9.74
C TYR A 142 -3.59 -4.75 9.43
N ARG A 143 -3.85 -5.65 10.40
CA ARG A 143 -3.70 -7.09 10.22
C ARG A 143 -4.60 -7.66 9.12
N LEU A 144 -5.81 -7.13 8.98
CA LEU A 144 -6.79 -7.59 7.98
C LEU A 144 -6.45 -7.12 6.56
N TYR A 145 -5.96 -5.88 6.41
CA TYR A 145 -5.88 -5.22 5.12
C TYR A 145 -4.47 -4.92 4.61
N SER A 146 -3.42 -5.11 5.43
CA SER A 146 -2.02 -4.84 5.04
C SER A 146 -1.63 -5.51 3.70
N ARG A 147 -1.86 -6.82 3.54
CA ARG A 147 -1.46 -7.56 2.31
C ARG A 147 -2.47 -7.49 1.19
N SER A 148 -3.74 -7.36 1.54
CA SER A 148 -4.82 -7.38 0.57
C SER A 148 -5.00 -6.02 -0.12
N HIS A 149 -4.71 -4.92 0.58
CA HIS A 149 -4.95 -3.56 0.10
C HIS A 149 -3.72 -2.67 0.27
N PHE A 150 -3.16 -2.53 1.48
CA PHE A 150 -2.22 -1.43 1.76
C PHE A 150 -0.92 -1.52 0.95
N VAL A 151 -0.23 -2.68 0.98
CA VAL A 151 0.99 -2.88 0.18
C VAL A 151 0.70 -2.66 -1.31
N LYS A 152 -0.43 -3.19 -1.78
CA LYS A 152 -0.85 -3.10 -3.17
C LYS A 152 -1.16 -1.66 -3.59
N ALA A 153 -1.82 -0.91 -2.74
CA ALA A 153 -2.17 0.49 -2.98
C ALA A 153 -0.93 1.38 -2.97
N LEU A 154 0.01 1.15 -2.05
CA LEU A 154 1.29 1.85 -2.05
C LEU A 154 2.15 1.52 -3.26
N GLU A 155 2.14 0.27 -3.73
CA GLU A 155 2.79 -0.10 -4.99
C GLU A 155 2.21 0.69 -6.18
N VAL A 156 0.87 0.76 -6.29
CA VAL A 156 0.20 1.56 -7.31
C VAL A 156 0.51 3.06 -7.15
N ALA A 157 0.54 3.57 -5.91
CA ALA A 157 0.89 4.96 -5.64
C ALA A 157 2.32 5.29 -6.08
N LEU A 158 3.28 4.39 -5.83
CA LEU A 158 4.66 4.57 -6.31
C LEU A 158 4.75 4.57 -7.83
N LEU A 159 4.03 3.68 -8.53
CA LEU A 159 3.96 3.70 -9.99
C LEU A 159 3.40 5.03 -10.51
N LEU A 160 2.35 5.55 -9.88
CA LEU A 160 1.76 6.84 -10.23
C LEU A 160 2.74 7.99 -9.99
N ILE A 161 3.46 8.00 -8.86
CA ILE A 161 4.47 9.03 -8.56
C ILE A 161 5.62 8.99 -9.56
N VAL A 162 6.10 7.79 -9.93
CA VAL A 162 7.14 7.63 -10.96
C VAL A 162 6.62 8.11 -12.32
N TYR A 163 5.37 7.81 -12.66
CA TYR A 163 4.76 8.28 -13.90
C TYR A 163 4.53 9.81 -13.89
N ILE A 164 4.24 10.44 -12.75
CA ILE A 164 4.23 11.91 -12.61
C ILE A 164 5.62 12.48 -12.87
N ALA A 165 6.64 11.87 -12.28
CA ALA A 165 8.00 12.40 -12.30
C ALA A 165 8.68 12.28 -13.67
N TYR A 166 8.40 11.20 -14.41
CA TYR A 166 9.13 10.85 -15.64
C TYR A 166 8.24 10.67 -16.87
N GLY A 167 6.92 10.65 -16.74
CA GLY A 167 5.99 10.44 -17.85
C GLY A 167 5.92 11.65 -18.78
N TYR A 168 5.71 11.39 -20.07
CA TYR A 168 5.48 12.43 -21.06
C TYR A 168 3.98 12.55 -21.35
N THR A 169 3.41 13.74 -21.18
CA THR A 169 2.01 14.03 -21.52
C THR A 169 1.92 15.37 -22.25
N GLU A 170 1.48 15.37 -23.51
CA GLU A 170 1.40 16.60 -24.33
C GLU A 170 0.52 17.70 -23.70
N GLY A 171 -0.55 17.33 -22.99
CA GLY A 171 -1.45 18.27 -22.31
C GLY A 171 -0.95 18.76 -20.95
N GLY A 172 0.30 18.46 -20.58
CA GLY A 172 0.88 18.80 -19.27
C GLY A 172 0.10 18.20 -18.09
N ALA A 173 0.07 18.92 -16.98
CA ALA A 173 -0.49 18.43 -15.72
C ALA A 173 -2.00 18.07 -15.79
N SER A 174 -2.79 18.74 -16.63
CA SER A 174 -4.24 18.48 -16.72
C SER A 174 -4.54 17.14 -17.40
N SER A 175 -3.83 16.81 -18.48
CA SER A 175 -3.92 15.50 -19.14
C SER A 175 -3.48 14.38 -18.19
N PHE A 176 -2.37 14.58 -17.48
CA PHE A 176 -1.91 13.64 -16.46
C PHE A 176 -2.97 13.36 -15.39
N ILE A 177 -3.61 14.41 -14.85
CA ILE A 177 -4.66 14.26 -13.83
C ILE A 177 -5.84 13.49 -14.39
N LEU A 178 -6.32 13.84 -15.60
CA LEU A 178 -7.44 13.17 -16.24
C LEU A 178 -7.17 11.68 -16.49
N LEU A 179 -5.94 11.36 -16.90
CA LEU A 179 -5.50 9.97 -17.04
C LEU A 179 -5.54 9.29 -15.67
N THR A 180 -4.80 9.79 -14.69
CA THR A 180 -4.50 9.04 -13.46
C THR A 180 -5.53 9.14 -12.33
N VAL A 181 -6.52 10.02 -12.42
CA VAL A 181 -7.54 10.27 -11.36
C VAL A 181 -8.19 8.99 -10.86
N SER A 182 -8.47 8.07 -11.79
CA SER A 182 -9.06 6.76 -11.51
C SER A 182 -8.16 5.84 -10.68
N SER A 183 -6.86 5.86 -10.96
CA SER A 183 -5.87 5.05 -10.24
C SER A 183 -5.60 5.64 -8.86
N TRP A 184 -5.57 6.97 -8.75
CA TRP A 184 -5.53 7.64 -7.46
C TRP A 184 -6.78 7.38 -6.61
N PHE A 185 -7.96 7.37 -7.23
CA PHE A 185 -9.21 6.97 -6.55
C PHE A 185 -9.13 5.54 -6.02
N LEU A 186 -8.54 4.61 -6.78
CA LEU A 186 -8.28 3.24 -6.34
C LEU A 186 -7.32 3.20 -5.14
N VAL A 187 -6.20 3.92 -5.21
CA VAL A 187 -5.21 4.02 -4.11
C VAL A 187 -5.89 4.53 -2.84
N ILE A 188 -6.60 5.66 -2.92
CA ILE A 188 -7.28 6.28 -1.78
C ILE A 188 -8.32 5.31 -1.20
N SER A 189 -9.11 4.67 -2.06
CA SER A 189 -10.12 3.71 -1.62
C SER A 189 -9.50 2.52 -0.89
N TRP A 190 -8.39 1.97 -1.39
CA TRP A 190 -7.72 0.83 -0.78
C TRP A 190 -7.00 1.16 0.53
N LEU A 191 -6.46 2.37 0.67
CA LEU A 191 -5.79 2.80 1.90
C LEU A 191 -6.78 3.21 2.99
N PHE A 192 -7.82 3.97 2.64
CA PHE A 192 -8.61 4.71 3.63
C PHE A 192 -10.03 4.18 3.85
N ALA A 193 -10.59 3.34 2.97
CA ALA A 193 -11.93 2.79 3.18
C ALA A 193 -12.10 2.07 4.53
N PRO A 194 -11.16 1.26 5.05
CA PRO A 194 -11.30 0.62 6.35
C PRO A 194 -11.54 1.59 7.50
N TYR A 195 -11.01 2.81 7.41
CA TYR A 195 -11.12 3.84 8.44
C TYR A 195 -12.32 4.75 8.20
N ILE A 196 -12.61 5.08 6.93
CA ILE A 196 -13.79 5.85 6.54
C ILE A 196 -15.09 5.14 6.93
N PHE A 197 -15.15 3.82 6.77
CA PHE A 197 -16.33 3.03 7.16
C PHE A 197 -16.26 2.50 8.60
N ASN A 198 -15.25 2.92 9.38
CA ASN A 198 -15.12 2.57 10.79
C ASN A 198 -15.86 3.56 11.69
N PRO A 199 -16.85 3.13 12.50
CA PRO A 199 -17.46 4.00 13.50
C PRO A 199 -16.41 4.65 14.40
N SER A 200 -16.57 5.93 14.76
CA SER A 200 -15.56 6.69 15.53
C SER A 200 -14.15 6.71 14.91
N GLY A 201 -14.01 6.40 13.61
CA GLY A 201 -12.71 6.29 12.93
C GLY A 201 -11.92 7.60 12.86
N PHE A 202 -12.60 8.75 13.03
CA PHE A 202 -11.98 10.08 13.08
C PHE A 202 -12.16 10.78 14.43
N GLU A 203 -12.40 10.03 15.50
CA GLU A 203 -12.45 10.58 16.85
C GLU A 203 -11.02 10.66 17.42
N TRP A 204 -10.59 11.85 17.87
CA TRP A 204 -9.20 12.08 18.29
C TRP A 204 -8.75 11.15 19.41
N GLN A 205 -9.55 11.01 20.48
CA GLN A 205 -9.21 10.15 21.62
C GLN A 205 -9.03 8.69 21.18
N LYS A 206 -9.96 8.18 20.36
CA LYS A 206 -9.87 6.82 19.79
C LYS A 206 -8.64 6.64 18.91
N THR A 207 -8.34 7.64 18.09
CA THR A 207 -7.18 7.59 17.19
C THR A 207 -5.86 7.49 17.97
N VAL A 208 -5.73 8.21 19.08
CA VAL A 208 -4.54 8.11 19.94
C VAL A 208 -4.46 6.74 20.62
N GLU A 209 -5.56 6.28 21.22
CA GLU A 209 -5.63 4.94 21.86
C GLU A 209 -5.26 3.81 20.87
N ASP A 210 -5.80 3.88 19.66
CA ASP A 210 -5.56 2.89 18.61
C ASP A 210 -4.14 2.93 18.07
N PHE A 211 -3.55 4.12 17.96
CA PHE A 211 -2.16 4.28 17.54
C PHE A 211 -1.19 3.70 18.58
N ASP A 212 -1.45 3.90 19.86
CA ASP A 212 -0.69 3.30 20.95
C ASP A 212 -0.82 1.77 20.96
N ASP A 213 -2.03 1.23 20.79
CA ASP A 213 -2.30 -0.21 20.67
C ASP A 213 -1.57 -0.83 19.46
N TRP A 214 -1.60 -0.16 18.30
CA TRP A 214 -0.86 -0.60 17.11
C TRP A 214 0.65 -0.56 17.31
N THR A 215 1.18 0.51 17.92
CA THR A 215 2.62 0.65 18.20
C THR A 215 3.08 -0.42 19.19
N ALA A 216 2.30 -0.68 20.24
CA ALA A 216 2.56 -1.75 21.19
C ALA A 216 2.57 -3.12 20.49
N TRP A 217 1.57 -3.42 19.65
CA TRP A 217 1.50 -4.67 18.87
C TRP A 217 2.68 -4.85 17.90
N LEU A 218 3.11 -3.76 17.25
CA LEU A 218 4.23 -3.75 16.30
C LEU A 218 5.58 -4.03 16.98
N LEU A 219 5.79 -3.43 18.14
CA LEU A 219 7.05 -3.53 18.90
C LEU A 219 7.10 -4.74 19.84
N TYR A 220 5.95 -5.37 20.12
CA TYR A 220 5.90 -6.55 20.97
C TYR A 220 6.71 -7.71 20.35
N LYS A 221 7.81 -8.07 21.02
CA LYS A 221 8.62 -9.23 20.65
C LYS A 221 7.91 -10.47 21.19
N GLY A 222 7.45 -11.32 20.27
CA GLY A 222 6.65 -12.50 20.62
C GLY A 222 7.40 -13.53 21.45
N GLY A 223 6.67 -14.59 21.81
CA GLY A 223 7.18 -15.82 22.42
C GLY A 223 6.50 -17.03 21.80
N VAL A 224 6.96 -18.24 22.12
CA VAL A 224 6.36 -19.48 21.60
C VAL A 224 4.88 -19.55 22.01
N GLY A 225 3.98 -19.65 21.03
CA GLY A 225 2.53 -19.76 21.26
C GLY A 225 1.75 -18.44 21.32
N VAL A 226 2.40 -17.28 21.16
CA VAL A 226 1.69 -15.98 21.07
C VAL A 226 0.95 -15.89 19.74
N LYS A 227 -0.35 -15.55 19.79
CA LYS A 227 -1.19 -15.36 18.60
C LYS A 227 -0.87 -14.06 17.85
N GLY A 228 -1.12 -14.03 16.54
CA GLY A 228 -0.94 -12.83 15.72
C GLY A 228 -1.70 -11.59 16.19
N ASP A 229 -2.78 -11.74 16.97
CA ASP A 229 -3.54 -10.61 17.50
C ASP A 229 -2.78 -9.77 18.54
N HIS A 230 -1.78 -10.38 19.20
CA HIS A 230 -1.00 -9.74 20.25
C HIS A 230 0.44 -9.40 19.82
N SER A 231 0.94 -10.01 18.75
CA SER A 231 2.32 -9.83 18.28
C SER A 231 2.39 -9.69 16.77
N TRP A 232 3.03 -8.63 16.30
CA TRP A 232 3.33 -8.45 14.89
C TRP A 232 4.16 -9.61 14.32
N GLU A 233 5.11 -10.14 15.08
CA GLU A 233 5.98 -11.23 14.62
C GLU A 233 5.18 -12.50 14.33
N SER A 234 4.28 -12.87 15.26
CA SER A 234 3.40 -14.02 15.07
C SER A 234 2.44 -13.80 13.90
N TRP A 235 1.87 -12.61 13.76
CA TRP A 235 0.98 -12.27 12.64
C TRP A 235 1.72 -12.34 11.30
N TRP A 236 2.94 -11.80 11.23
CA TRP A 236 3.77 -11.79 10.02
C TRP A 236 4.06 -13.21 9.54
N ASP A 237 4.44 -14.10 10.47
CA ASP A 237 4.67 -15.52 10.17
C ASP A 237 3.36 -16.26 9.77
N GLU A 238 2.25 -15.99 10.44
CA GLU A 238 0.93 -16.56 10.10
C GLU A 238 0.46 -16.13 8.71
N GLU A 239 0.65 -14.86 8.34
CA GLU A 239 0.17 -14.31 7.07
C GLU A 239 0.88 -14.96 5.87
N GLN A 240 2.15 -15.29 6.02
CA GLN A 240 3.00 -15.92 4.99
C GLN A 240 2.91 -17.43 4.93
N SER A 241 2.18 -18.04 5.86
CA SER A 241 2.09 -19.50 6.00
C SER A 241 1.52 -20.23 4.78
N HIS A 242 0.94 -19.51 3.83
CA HIS A 242 0.41 -20.05 2.57
C HIS A 242 1.49 -20.41 1.55
N ILE A 243 2.68 -19.80 1.62
CA ILE A 243 3.78 -20.01 0.67
C ILE A 243 4.51 -21.32 1.02
N ARG A 244 3.92 -22.46 0.67
CA ARG A 244 4.45 -23.79 1.00
C ARG A 244 5.00 -24.54 -0.20
N THR A 245 4.31 -24.47 -1.33
CA THR A 245 4.60 -25.27 -2.53
C THR A 245 5.75 -24.68 -3.34
N VAL A 246 6.49 -25.53 -4.06
CA VAL A 246 7.58 -25.08 -4.95
C VAL A 246 7.01 -24.21 -6.08
N ARG A 247 5.88 -24.61 -6.67
CA ARG A 247 5.15 -23.83 -7.66
C ARG A 247 4.80 -22.43 -7.14
N GLY A 248 4.23 -22.33 -5.94
CA GLY A 248 3.89 -21.06 -5.32
C GLY A 248 5.12 -20.17 -5.13
N ARG A 249 6.25 -20.74 -4.69
CA ARG A 249 7.51 -20.00 -4.54
C ARG A 249 8.06 -19.48 -5.87
N ILE A 250 8.02 -20.29 -6.92
CA ILE A 250 8.47 -19.87 -8.26
C ILE A 250 7.59 -18.72 -8.77
N LEU A 251 6.27 -18.85 -8.64
CA LEU A 251 5.34 -17.80 -9.09
C LEU A 251 5.51 -16.50 -8.29
N GLU A 252 5.66 -16.57 -6.97
CA GLU A 252 5.94 -15.39 -6.13
C GLU A 252 7.28 -14.74 -6.49
N THR A 253 8.29 -15.54 -6.82
CA THR A 253 9.59 -15.03 -7.31
C THR A 253 9.40 -14.26 -8.61
N ILE A 254 8.73 -14.87 -9.60
CA ILE A 254 8.45 -14.24 -10.90
C ILE A 254 7.66 -12.93 -10.72
N LEU A 255 6.61 -12.96 -9.92
CA LEU A 255 5.81 -11.77 -9.64
C LEU A 255 6.65 -10.69 -8.95
N SER A 256 7.55 -11.04 -8.04
CA SER A 256 8.39 -10.08 -7.32
C SER A 256 9.41 -9.39 -8.24
N LEU A 257 9.88 -10.04 -9.30
CA LEU A 257 10.87 -9.47 -10.24
C LEU A 257 10.43 -8.14 -10.86
N ARG A 258 9.12 -7.86 -10.92
CA ARG A 258 8.59 -6.58 -11.42
C ARG A 258 9.15 -5.36 -10.68
N PHE A 259 9.55 -5.51 -9.41
CA PHE A 259 10.14 -4.44 -8.63
C PHE A 259 11.52 -4.00 -9.13
N LEU A 260 12.22 -4.85 -9.90
CA LEU A 260 13.52 -4.49 -10.50
C LEU A 260 13.42 -3.30 -11.45
N ILE A 261 12.26 -3.10 -12.09
CA ILE A 261 12.02 -2.01 -13.04
C ILE A 261 12.26 -0.63 -12.38
N PHE A 262 11.91 -0.48 -11.09
CA PHE A 262 12.06 0.80 -10.38
C PHE A 262 13.53 1.21 -10.29
N GLN A 263 14.37 0.39 -9.65
CA GLN A 263 15.78 0.74 -9.52
C GLN A 263 16.50 0.76 -10.85
N TYR A 264 16.23 -0.19 -11.73
CA TYR A 264 16.86 -0.21 -13.05
C TYR A 264 16.54 1.07 -13.83
N GLY A 265 15.26 1.44 -13.96
CA GLY A 265 14.88 2.58 -14.79
C GLY A 265 15.18 3.94 -14.15
N ILE A 266 15.08 4.07 -12.83
CA ILE A 266 15.28 5.36 -12.14
C ILE A 266 16.76 5.73 -12.03
N VAL A 267 17.65 4.76 -11.83
CA VAL A 267 19.10 5.01 -11.65
C VAL A 267 19.73 5.67 -12.88
N TYR A 268 19.24 5.37 -14.09
CA TYR A 268 19.69 6.02 -15.33
C TYR A 268 19.05 7.38 -15.59
N LYS A 269 18.15 7.84 -14.70
CA LYS A 269 17.55 9.18 -14.75
C LYS A 269 18.12 10.13 -13.69
N PHE A 270 19.13 9.69 -12.92
CA PHE A 270 19.81 10.56 -11.97
C PHE A 270 20.65 11.61 -12.70
N ASN A 271 20.57 12.86 -12.25
CA ASN A 271 21.42 13.94 -12.76
C ASN A 271 22.91 13.66 -12.47
N LEU A 272 23.19 12.91 -11.38
CA LEU A 272 24.54 12.45 -11.03
C LEU A 272 25.18 11.59 -12.14
N THR A 273 24.36 10.79 -12.83
CA THR A 273 24.81 9.83 -13.84
C THR A 273 25.06 10.49 -15.20
N GLY A 274 24.46 11.66 -15.46
CA GLY A 274 24.52 12.33 -16.77
C GLY A 274 23.95 11.44 -17.88
N ASP A 275 24.61 11.43 -19.03
CA ASP A 275 24.21 10.61 -20.20
C ASP A 275 24.83 9.20 -20.20
N ASP A 276 25.60 8.83 -19.17
CA ASP A 276 26.22 7.52 -19.10
C ASP A 276 25.16 6.44 -18.84
N THR A 277 25.00 5.52 -19.79
CA THR A 277 24.04 4.40 -19.71
C THR A 277 24.73 3.07 -19.40
N SER A 278 25.93 3.12 -18.85
CA SER A 278 26.73 1.93 -18.57
C SER A 278 26.08 1.04 -17.50
N LEU A 279 26.12 -0.28 -17.70
CA LEU A 279 25.61 -1.28 -16.75
C LEU A 279 26.32 -1.18 -15.38
N ALA A 280 27.51 -0.58 -15.33
CA ALA A 280 28.26 -0.35 -14.10
C ALA A 280 27.49 0.55 -13.11
N ILE A 281 26.75 1.55 -13.59
CA ILE A 281 25.96 2.46 -12.74
C ILE A 281 24.88 1.69 -12.00
N TYR A 282 24.17 0.80 -12.71
CA TYR A 282 23.22 -0.09 -12.08
C TYR A 282 23.91 -1.01 -11.05
N GLY A 283 25.08 -1.56 -11.37
CA GLY A 283 25.91 -2.31 -10.41
C GLY A 283 26.25 -1.51 -9.15
N TYR A 284 26.70 -0.26 -9.29
CA TYR A 284 27.01 0.62 -8.16
C TYR A 284 25.78 0.89 -7.29
N SER A 285 24.59 1.03 -7.88
CA SER A 285 23.36 1.23 -7.10
C SER A 285 23.04 0.04 -6.18
N TRP A 286 23.38 -1.19 -6.59
CA TRP A 286 23.27 -2.38 -5.73
C TRP A 286 24.29 -2.39 -4.61
N VAL A 287 25.50 -1.90 -4.86
CA VAL A 287 26.53 -1.73 -3.81
C VAL A 287 26.05 -0.73 -2.77
N VAL A 288 25.48 0.41 -3.18
CA VAL A 288 24.89 1.40 -2.26
C VAL A 288 23.79 0.76 -1.42
N LEU A 289 22.88 0.00 -2.04
CA LEU A 289 21.82 -0.70 -1.30
C LEU A 289 22.39 -1.73 -0.31
N ALA A 290 23.42 -2.48 -0.70
CA ALA A 290 24.08 -3.44 0.18
C ALA A 290 24.74 -2.74 1.38
N ILE A 291 25.34 -1.56 1.18
CA ILE A 291 25.88 -0.73 2.27
C ILE A 291 24.75 -0.29 3.21
N ILE A 292 23.62 0.20 2.69
CA ILE A 292 22.45 0.59 3.51
C ILE A 292 21.97 -0.58 4.38
N VAL A 293 21.81 -1.77 3.78
CA VAL A 293 21.38 -2.99 4.50
C VAL A 293 22.43 -3.41 5.54
N PHE A 294 23.71 -3.30 5.22
CA PHE A 294 24.80 -3.64 6.13
C PHE A 294 24.85 -2.69 7.34
N ILE A 295 24.71 -1.40 7.11
CA ILE A 295 24.59 -0.37 8.15
C ILE A 295 23.39 -0.69 9.05
N PHE A 296 22.22 -0.95 8.47
CA PHE A 296 21.02 -1.32 9.22
C PHE A 296 21.24 -2.58 10.07
N LYS A 297 21.94 -3.60 9.54
CA LYS A 297 22.29 -4.82 10.28
C LYS A 297 23.17 -4.50 11.49
N ILE A 298 24.13 -3.60 11.37
CA ILE A 298 24.99 -3.19 12.49
C ILE A 298 24.17 -2.54 13.60
N PHE A 299 23.24 -1.64 13.25
CA PHE A 299 22.41 -0.93 14.24
C PHE A 299 21.33 -1.79 14.89
N THR A 300 20.82 -2.79 14.18
CA THR A 300 19.81 -3.71 14.71
C THR A 300 20.41 -4.89 15.49
N PHE A 301 21.72 -5.10 15.38
CA PHE A 301 22.41 -6.12 16.15
C PHE A 301 22.37 -5.81 17.65
N ARG A 302 21.87 -6.76 18.44
CA ARG A 302 21.91 -6.70 19.90
C ARG A 302 22.78 -7.84 20.43
N PRO A 303 23.76 -7.57 21.30
CA PRO A 303 24.52 -8.62 21.96
C PRO A 303 23.67 -9.39 22.97
N GLY A 304 24.10 -10.62 23.26
CA GLY A 304 23.58 -11.41 24.38
C GLY A 304 23.96 -10.81 25.75
N LYS A 305 23.44 -11.42 26.83
CA LYS A 305 23.35 -10.98 28.24
C LYS A 305 24.59 -10.34 28.93
N SER A 306 25.75 -10.16 28.28
CA SER A 306 26.94 -9.55 28.88
C SER A 306 26.96 -8.03 28.72
N THR A 307 26.88 -7.31 29.84
CA THR A 307 26.82 -5.85 29.92
C THR A 307 28.07 -5.14 29.36
N ASN A 308 29.26 -5.74 29.52
CA ASN A 308 30.51 -5.15 29.00
C ASN A 308 30.59 -5.22 27.46
N ILE A 309 30.07 -6.30 26.87
CA ILE A 309 29.99 -6.46 25.41
C ILE A 309 28.94 -5.53 24.83
N GLU A 310 27.85 -5.28 25.57
CA GLU A 310 26.81 -4.34 25.19
C GLU A 310 27.29 -2.90 25.12
N LEU A 311 28.04 -2.42 26.12
CA LEU A 311 28.58 -1.06 26.11
C LEU A 311 29.55 -0.86 24.92
N PHE A 312 30.47 -1.81 24.70
CA PHE A 312 31.44 -1.73 23.60
C PHE A 312 30.77 -1.72 22.23
N LEU A 313 29.73 -2.56 22.03
CA LEU A 313 28.99 -2.59 20.76
C LEU A 313 28.13 -1.36 20.54
N ARG A 314 27.49 -0.80 21.58
CA ARG A 314 26.77 0.48 21.45
C ARG A 314 27.71 1.63 21.13
N PHE A 315 28.90 1.64 21.74
CA PHE A 315 29.95 2.61 21.40
C PHE A 315 30.42 2.44 19.95
N SER A 316 30.69 1.21 19.49
CA SER A 316 31.10 0.96 18.10
C SER A 316 30.00 1.32 17.10
N GLN A 317 28.74 1.02 17.40
CA GLN A 317 27.58 1.49 16.64
C GLN A 317 27.54 3.02 16.55
N GLY A 318 27.82 3.72 17.66
CA GLY A 318 27.93 5.19 17.69
C GLY A 318 29.04 5.73 16.79
N VAL A 319 30.24 5.14 16.85
CA VAL A 319 31.36 5.52 15.97
C VAL A 319 31.03 5.25 14.51
N ILE A 320 30.42 4.11 14.20
CA ILE A 320 29.98 3.77 12.84
C ILE A 320 28.88 4.74 12.38
N ALA A 321 27.97 5.17 13.25
CA ALA A 321 26.95 6.17 12.94
C ALA A 321 27.58 7.50 12.52
N ILE A 322 28.53 7.99 13.31
CA ILE A 322 29.27 9.23 13.01
C ILE A 322 30.03 9.07 11.69
N GLY A 323 30.70 7.93 11.49
CA GLY A 323 31.41 7.63 10.24
C GLY A 323 30.49 7.62 9.01
N VAL A 324 29.30 7.03 9.13
CA VAL A 324 28.27 7.03 8.07
C VAL A 324 27.78 8.44 7.79
N ILE A 325 27.50 9.24 8.83
CA ILE A 325 27.08 10.64 8.66
C ILE A 325 28.18 11.44 7.94
N VAL A 326 29.44 11.31 8.36
CA VAL A 326 30.57 11.97 7.70
C VAL A 326 30.69 11.51 6.25
N ALA A 327 30.57 10.21 5.97
CA ALA A 327 30.62 9.68 4.61
C ALA A 327 29.48 10.22 3.74
N ILE A 328 28.26 10.33 4.27
CA ILE A 328 27.11 10.94 3.57
C ILE A 328 27.36 12.41 3.30
N VAL A 329 27.85 13.18 4.30
CA VAL A 329 28.16 14.60 4.14
C VAL A 329 29.25 14.82 3.09
N LEU A 330 30.32 14.01 3.13
CA LEU A 330 31.37 14.05 2.12
C LEU A 330 30.85 13.64 0.74
N PHE A 331 30.01 12.61 0.66
CA PHE A 331 29.39 12.19 -0.59
C PHE A 331 28.54 13.32 -1.19
N VAL A 332 27.69 13.97 -0.39
CA VAL A 332 26.87 15.11 -0.84
C VAL A 332 27.73 16.33 -1.20
N ALA A 333 28.81 16.60 -0.46
CA ALA A 333 29.68 17.75 -0.72
C ALA A 333 30.58 17.56 -1.97
N LEU A 334 30.99 16.32 -2.26
CA LEU A 334 31.90 16.00 -3.36
C LEU A 334 31.18 15.61 -4.66
N THR A 335 29.89 15.25 -4.59
CA THR A 335 29.09 14.90 -5.76
C THR A 335 28.11 16.00 -6.12
N LYS A 336 27.72 16.08 -7.39
CA LYS A 336 26.68 17.02 -7.86
C LYS A 336 25.28 16.48 -7.58
N LEU A 337 25.05 16.00 -6.36
CA LEU A 337 23.80 15.34 -6.01
C LEU A 337 22.68 16.38 -5.87
N SER A 338 21.66 16.27 -6.70
CA SER A 338 20.53 17.21 -6.70
C SER A 338 19.44 16.76 -5.72
N ILE A 339 18.62 17.69 -5.23
CA ILE A 339 17.45 17.35 -4.39
C ILE A 339 16.52 16.35 -5.10
N PRO A 340 16.22 16.47 -6.41
CA PRO A 340 15.47 15.45 -7.15
C PRO A 340 16.11 14.06 -7.11
N ASP A 341 17.45 13.95 -7.14
CA ASP A 341 18.14 12.66 -7.07
C ASP A 341 17.92 11.98 -5.71
N LEU A 342 17.78 12.74 -4.62
CA LEU A 342 17.42 12.19 -3.30
C LEU A 342 16.04 11.53 -3.34
N PHE A 343 15.04 12.24 -3.88
CA PHE A 343 13.69 11.69 -4.02
C PHE A 343 13.66 10.48 -4.97
N ALA A 344 14.36 10.56 -6.09
CA ALA A 344 14.49 9.48 -7.05
C ALA A 344 15.17 8.24 -6.42
N SER A 345 16.16 8.44 -5.55
CA SER A 345 16.79 7.33 -4.81
C SER A 345 15.82 6.61 -3.87
N LEU A 346 14.91 7.34 -3.20
CA LEU A 346 13.85 6.73 -2.39
C LEU A 346 12.88 5.92 -3.27
N LEU A 347 12.47 6.48 -4.41
CA LEU A 347 11.58 5.80 -5.37
C LEU A 347 12.24 4.56 -6.00
N ALA A 348 13.57 4.52 -6.10
CA ALA A 348 14.31 3.36 -6.56
C ALA A 348 14.46 2.29 -5.46
N PHE A 349 14.92 2.68 -4.27
CA PHE A 349 15.32 1.74 -3.23
C PHE A 349 14.15 1.19 -2.41
N LEU A 350 13.05 1.93 -2.23
CA LEU A 350 11.88 1.42 -1.49
C LEU A 350 11.27 0.17 -2.17
N PRO A 351 10.98 0.17 -3.49
CA PRO A 351 10.57 -1.04 -4.21
C PRO A 351 11.62 -2.14 -4.23
N THR A 352 12.91 -1.81 -4.31
CA THR A 352 13.95 -2.86 -4.24
C THR A 352 14.01 -3.53 -2.86
N GLY A 353 13.81 -2.79 -1.77
CA GLY A 353 13.70 -3.46 -0.47
C GLY A 353 12.44 -4.34 -0.39
N TRP A 354 11.32 -3.97 -1.03
CA TRP A 354 10.18 -4.89 -1.20
C TRP A 354 10.53 -6.13 -2.01
N LEU A 355 11.32 -6.02 -3.08
CA LEU A 355 11.85 -7.16 -3.82
C LEU A 355 12.65 -8.08 -2.91
N ILE A 356 13.63 -7.53 -2.18
CA ILE A 356 14.50 -8.30 -1.28
C ILE A 356 13.65 -9.00 -0.20
N LEU A 357 12.69 -8.30 0.41
CA LEU A 357 11.78 -8.88 1.39
C LEU A 357 10.93 -10.01 0.79
N SER A 358 10.35 -9.80 -0.39
CA SER A 358 9.49 -10.79 -1.05
C SER A 358 10.28 -12.06 -1.42
N LEU A 359 11.50 -11.89 -1.93
CA LEU A 359 12.41 -13.00 -2.20
C LEU A 359 12.83 -13.72 -0.90
N ALA A 360 13.15 -12.96 0.15
CA ALA A 360 13.57 -13.53 1.43
C ALA A 360 12.45 -14.33 2.12
N ILE A 361 11.22 -13.86 2.05
CA ILE A 361 10.02 -14.58 2.54
C ILE A 361 9.82 -15.86 1.73
N THR A 362 9.90 -15.76 0.40
CA THR A 362 9.69 -16.89 -0.51
C THR A 362 10.71 -18.01 -0.28
N TRP A 363 11.97 -17.63 -0.05
CA TRP A 363 13.09 -18.54 0.16
C TRP A 363 13.54 -18.59 1.63
N LYS A 364 12.58 -18.49 2.57
CA LYS A 364 12.80 -18.47 4.03
C LYS A 364 13.80 -19.50 4.55
N ARG A 365 13.79 -20.73 4.01
CA ARG A 365 14.74 -21.80 4.42
C ARG A 365 16.20 -21.43 4.13
N LEU A 366 16.48 -20.90 2.93
CA LEU A 366 17.82 -20.48 2.52
C LEU A 366 18.29 -19.27 3.31
N VAL A 367 17.41 -18.30 3.53
CA VAL A 367 17.73 -17.10 4.32
C VAL A 367 18.02 -17.45 5.78
N LYS A 368 17.28 -18.41 6.34
CA LYS A 368 17.54 -18.95 7.69
C LYS A 368 18.89 -19.67 7.78
N SER A 369 19.26 -20.49 6.77
CA SER A 369 20.59 -21.14 6.77
C SER A 369 21.74 -20.14 6.67
N LEU A 370 21.53 -18.97 6.07
CA LEU A 370 22.51 -17.88 6.02
C LEU A 370 22.53 -17.02 7.30
N GLY A 371 21.67 -17.28 8.28
CA GLY A 371 21.58 -16.50 9.51
C GLY A 371 21.06 -15.07 9.34
N LEU A 372 20.40 -14.76 8.21
CA LEU A 372 19.92 -13.41 7.88
C LEU A 372 18.46 -13.16 8.26
N TRP A 373 17.75 -14.19 8.77
CA TRP A 373 16.31 -14.12 9.00
C TRP A 373 15.90 -13.05 10.02
N GLU A 374 16.67 -12.88 11.10
CA GLU A 374 16.38 -11.82 12.08
C GLU A 374 16.52 -10.42 11.46
N SER A 375 17.53 -10.19 10.62
CA SER A 375 17.66 -8.92 9.91
C SER A 375 16.50 -8.67 8.95
N VAL A 376 16.07 -9.70 8.20
CA VAL A 376 14.91 -9.61 7.30
C VAL A 376 13.65 -9.28 8.08
N ARG A 377 13.46 -9.88 9.26
CA ARG A 377 12.33 -9.60 10.16
C ARG A 377 12.33 -8.15 10.65
N GLU A 378 13.46 -7.61 11.06
CA GLU A 378 13.55 -6.20 11.49
C GLU A 378 13.30 -5.23 10.32
N ILE A 379 13.84 -5.50 9.13
CA ILE A 379 13.56 -4.70 7.92
C ILE A 379 12.07 -4.76 7.58
N ALA A 380 11.47 -5.95 7.61
CA ALA A 380 10.04 -6.13 7.40
C ALA A 380 9.19 -5.32 8.39
N ARG A 381 9.57 -5.33 9.68
CA ARG A 381 8.89 -4.55 10.72
C ARG A 381 8.98 -3.05 10.42
N MET A 382 10.14 -2.57 9.96
CA MET A 382 10.33 -1.17 9.58
C MET A 382 9.48 -0.78 8.37
N TYR A 383 9.36 -1.66 7.37
CA TYR A 383 8.46 -1.45 6.23
C TYR A 383 7.00 -1.34 6.67
N ASP A 384 6.56 -2.22 7.57
CA ASP A 384 5.21 -2.15 8.13
C ASP A 384 5.02 -0.91 9.02
N ALA A 385 6.04 -0.52 9.79
CA ALA A 385 6.04 0.71 10.58
C ALA A 385 5.84 1.93 9.67
N GLY A 386 6.64 2.05 8.62
CA GLY A 386 6.57 3.15 7.66
C GLY A 386 5.23 3.20 6.93
N MET A 387 4.72 2.03 6.50
CA MET A 387 3.39 1.94 5.88
C MET A 387 2.28 2.36 6.86
N GLY A 388 2.32 1.88 8.11
CA GLY A 388 1.36 2.27 9.14
C GLY A 388 1.38 3.79 9.38
N MET A 389 2.56 4.38 9.57
CA MET A 389 2.71 5.83 9.76
C MET A 389 2.15 6.64 8.58
N LEU A 390 2.41 6.22 7.34
CA LEU A 390 1.89 6.88 6.14
C LEU A 390 0.36 6.86 6.09
N ILE A 391 -0.25 5.76 6.52
CA ILE A 391 -1.72 5.60 6.55
C ILE A 391 -2.34 6.36 7.73
N PHE A 392 -1.76 6.27 8.92
CA PHE A 392 -2.33 6.87 10.13
C PHE A 392 -2.11 8.38 10.22
N ALA A 393 -1.06 8.94 9.62
CA ALA A 393 -0.81 10.38 9.69
C ALA A 393 -1.97 11.22 9.10
N PRO A 394 -2.51 10.92 7.90
CA PRO A 394 -3.71 11.59 7.40
C PRO A 394 -4.94 11.40 8.29
N ILE A 395 -5.11 10.22 8.88
CA ILE A 395 -6.26 9.92 9.76
C ILE A 395 -6.16 10.74 11.05
N ALA A 396 -4.98 10.78 11.68
CA ALA A 396 -4.71 11.59 12.86
C ALA A 396 -4.92 13.08 12.57
N PHE A 397 -4.45 13.56 11.42
CA PHE A 397 -4.68 14.93 10.98
C PHE A 397 -6.18 15.25 10.82
N LEU A 398 -6.93 14.38 10.15
CA LEU A 398 -8.38 14.56 9.97
C LEU A 398 -9.15 14.47 11.30
N SER A 399 -8.69 13.62 12.23
CA SER A 399 -9.31 13.43 13.54
C SER A 399 -9.14 14.64 14.47
N TRP A 400 -8.17 15.51 14.18
CA TRP A 400 -8.01 16.78 14.88
C TRP A 400 -9.23 17.70 14.69
N PHE A 401 -9.99 17.53 13.61
CA PHE A 401 -11.13 18.36 13.28
C PHE A 401 -12.44 17.69 13.73
N PRO A 402 -13.13 18.17 14.78
CA PRO A 402 -14.30 17.49 15.34
C PRO A 402 -15.45 17.30 14.35
N PHE A 403 -15.60 18.22 13.39
CA PHE A 403 -16.65 18.16 12.38
C PHE A 403 -16.51 16.95 11.44
N ILE A 404 -15.30 16.41 11.25
CA ILE A 404 -15.07 15.26 10.36
C ILE A 404 -15.75 14.01 10.94
N SER A 405 -15.61 13.77 12.24
CA SER A 405 -16.27 12.67 12.93
C SER A 405 -17.80 12.80 12.86
N THR A 406 -18.33 14.01 13.11
CA THR A 406 -19.78 14.26 12.97
C THR A 406 -20.27 14.07 11.54
N PHE A 407 -19.50 14.54 10.55
CA PHE A 407 -19.82 14.38 9.13
C PHE A 407 -19.86 12.90 8.75
N GLN A 408 -18.82 12.13 9.11
CA GLN A 408 -18.76 10.69 8.90
C GLN A 408 -19.98 9.98 9.52
N SER A 409 -20.28 10.27 10.79
CA SER A 409 -21.40 9.66 11.50
C SER A 409 -22.76 9.92 10.84
N ARG A 410 -23.00 11.13 10.33
CA ARG A 410 -24.27 11.51 9.68
C ARG A 410 -24.38 11.02 8.24
N LEU A 411 -23.26 10.97 7.52
CA LEU A 411 -23.20 10.57 6.12
C LEU A 411 -23.37 9.04 5.99
N LEU A 412 -22.65 8.28 6.81
CA LEU A 412 -22.50 6.83 6.64
C LEU A 412 -23.37 6.00 7.56
N PHE A 413 -23.80 6.55 8.69
CA PHE A 413 -24.54 5.80 9.70
C PHE A 413 -25.90 6.45 9.99
N ASN A 414 -26.90 5.62 10.30
CA ASN A 414 -28.28 6.07 10.53
C ASN A 414 -28.38 7.01 11.76
N GLN A 415 -29.29 8.00 11.73
CA GLN A 415 -29.50 8.96 12.81
C GLN A 415 -29.80 8.32 14.18
N ALA A 416 -30.48 7.16 14.21
CA ALA A 416 -30.71 6.41 15.45
C ALA A 416 -29.40 5.90 16.08
N PHE A 417 -28.40 5.60 15.24
CA PHE A 417 -27.06 5.21 15.66
C PHE A 417 -26.19 6.42 16.03
N SER A 418 -26.32 7.55 15.32
CA SER A 418 -25.61 8.78 15.68
C SER A 418 -25.90 9.23 17.13
N ARG A 419 -27.17 9.08 17.58
CA ARG A 419 -27.55 9.33 18.98
C ARG A 419 -26.89 8.37 19.98
N GLY A 420 -26.76 7.09 19.61
CA GLY A 420 -26.07 6.10 20.45
C GLY A 420 -24.56 6.37 20.56
N LEU A 421 -23.95 6.82 19.47
CA LEU A 421 -22.53 7.19 19.42
C LEU A 421 -22.25 8.43 20.29
N GLU A 422 -23.10 9.47 20.19
CA GLU A 422 -23.03 10.67 21.04
C GLU A 422 -23.12 10.32 22.54
N ILE A 423 -24.01 9.39 22.92
CA ILE A 423 -24.10 8.90 24.30
C ILE A 423 -22.82 8.16 24.73
N SER A 424 -22.25 7.33 23.85
CA SER A 424 -21.01 6.59 24.14
C SER A 424 -19.79 7.52 24.32
N LEU A 425 -19.71 8.58 23.53
CA LEU A 425 -18.72 9.66 23.62
C LEU A 425 -18.82 10.40 24.96
N ILE A 426 -20.04 10.77 25.38
CA ILE A 426 -20.31 11.42 26.66
C ILE A 426 -19.90 10.51 27.83
N LEU A 427 -20.23 9.22 27.75
CA LEU A 427 -19.86 8.23 28.79
C LEU A 427 -18.36 7.98 28.86
N ALA A 428 -17.66 7.97 27.71
CA ALA A 428 -16.20 7.84 27.64
C ALA A 428 -15.50 9.08 28.23
N GLY A 429 -15.97 10.29 27.90
CA GLY A 429 -15.49 11.53 28.50
C GLY A 429 -15.71 11.61 30.01
N ASN A 430 -16.83 11.08 30.51
CA ASN A 430 -17.09 11.00 31.95
C ASN A 430 -16.19 9.99 32.68
N LYS A 431 -15.79 8.88 32.04
CA LYS A 431 -14.84 7.93 32.65
C LYS A 431 -13.44 8.53 32.81
N ALA A 432 -12.99 9.36 31.87
CA ALA A 432 -11.71 10.06 31.96
C ALA A 432 -11.69 11.06 33.13
N ASN A 433 -12.80 11.76 33.41
CA ASN A 433 -12.91 12.70 34.52
C ASN A 433 -13.08 12.05 35.92
N VAL A 434 -13.40 10.75 35.98
CA VAL A 434 -13.54 10.01 37.26
C VAL A 434 -12.25 9.28 37.63
N GLN A 435 -11.28 9.18 36.70
CA GLN A 435 -9.97 8.56 36.92
C GLN A 435 -8.82 9.58 37.06
N SER A 436 -9.11 10.89 37.03
CA SER A 436 -8.25 11.96 37.58
C SER A 436 -8.61 12.21 39.03
#